data_AF-A0A7Y3PEU2-F1
#
_entry.id   AF-A0A7Y3PEU2-F1
#
_cell.length_a   1.000
_cell.length_b   1.000
_cell.length_c   1.000
_cell.angle_alpha   90.00
_cell.angle_beta   90.00
_cell.angle_gamma   90.00
#
_symmetry.space_group_name_H-M   'P 1'
#
loop_
_entity.id
_entity.type
_entity.pdbx_description
1 polymer ?
#
loop_
_entity_poly.entity_id
_entity_poly.type
_entity_poly.pdbx_seq_one_letter_code
_entity_poly.pdbx_strand_id
1 'polypeptide(L)'
;MAKSGSKKAAKTVGRYVEPHVRGRVTVKHEVSEDHSPYWFGWVLLDLMLFGVLVITLNYLQVLPGATSSWYLVLGLASLFGAFYLATRYR
;
A
#
# COMPACT_ATOMS: atom_id res chain seq x y z
N MET A 1 -68.83 -19.58 -32.28
CA MET A 1 -68.32 -19.05 -30.98
C MET A 1 -66.81 -18.94 -31.05
N ALA A 2 -66.27 -17.74 -31.24
CA ALA A 2 -64.82 -17.51 -31.28
C ALA A 2 -64.32 -17.17 -29.88
N LYS A 3 -63.45 -18.00 -29.29
CA LYS A 3 -62.77 -17.68 -28.02
C LYS A 3 -61.65 -16.69 -28.29
N SER A 4 -61.88 -15.44 -27.87
CA SER A 4 -60.83 -14.46 -27.57
C SER A 4 -60.08 -14.90 -26.30
N GLY A 5 -58.77 -14.75 -26.26
CA GLY A 5 -58.02 -15.14 -25.06
C GLY A 5 -56.51 -14.99 -25.07
N SER A 6 -56.02 -13.78 -25.35
CA SER A 6 -54.79 -13.20 -24.80
C SER A 6 -53.45 -13.94 -25.03
N LYS A 7 -52.75 -13.47 -26.07
CA LYS A 7 -51.29 -13.60 -26.24
C LYS A 7 -50.55 -12.98 -25.03
N LYS A 8 -50.08 -13.74 -24.02
CA LYS A 8 -49.00 -13.29 -23.12
C LYS A 8 -48.11 -14.43 -22.58
N ALA A 9 -47.50 -15.19 -23.50
CA ALA A 9 -46.20 -15.80 -23.24
C ALA A 9 -45.09 -14.90 -23.83
N ALA A 10 -45.17 -13.59 -23.55
CA ALA A 10 -44.16 -12.64 -23.99
C ALA A 10 -42.96 -12.74 -23.03
N LYS A 11 -42.01 -13.60 -23.41
CA LYS A 11 -40.58 -13.55 -23.10
C LYS A 11 -40.21 -12.78 -21.81
N THR A 12 -40.12 -13.49 -20.69
CA THR A 12 -39.36 -13.01 -19.51
C THR A 12 -37.84 -13.15 -19.71
N VAL A 13 -37.38 -13.46 -20.92
CA VAL A 13 -35.97 -13.40 -21.29
C VAL A 13 -35.65 -11.98 -21.74
N GLY A 14 -34.93 -11.24 -20.90
CA GLY A 14 -34.54 -9.85 -21.12
C GLY A 14 -34.94 -8.86 -20.01
N ARG A 15 -35.70 -9.30 -19.00
CA ARG A 15 -35.97 -8.46 -17.83
C ARG A 15 -34.69 -8.34 -17.00
N TYR A 16 -34.24 -7.11 -16.73
CA TYR A 16 -33.22 -6.87 -15.71
C TYR A 16 -33.77 -7.39 -14.39
N VAL A 17 -33.10 -8.41 -13.84
CA VAL A 17 -33.38 -8.96 -12.53
C VAL A 17 -32.21 -8.54 -11.66
N GLU A 18 -32.50 -7.88 -10.54
CA GLU A 18 -31.43 -7.42 -9.67
C GLU A 18 -30.55 -8.59 -9.23
N PRO A 19 -29.21 -8.42 -9.25
CA PRO A 19 -28.27 -9.50 -8.97
C PRO A 19 -28.50 -10.20 -7.63
N HIS A 20 -29.02 -9.48 -6.62
CA HIS A 20 -29.31 -10.02 -5.28
C HIS A 20 -30.39 -11.12 -5.28
N VAL A 21 -31.25 -11.16 -6.30
CA VAL A 21 -32.33 -12.15 -6.44
C VAL A 21 -31.82 -13.45 -7.09
N ARG A 22 -30.71 -13.40 -7.84
CA ARG A 22 -30.24 -14.49 -8.69
C ARG A 22 -29.23 -15.45 -8.04
N GLY A 23 -28.84 -15.19 -6.80
CA GLY A 23 -27.81 -15.96 -6.11
C GLY A 23 -26.40 -15.70 -6.65
N ARG A 24 -25.40 -16.00 -5.82
CA ARG A 24 -23.96 -15.75 -5.97
C ARG A 24 -23.59 -14.55 -6.86
N VAL A 25 -23.64 -13.38 -6.22
CA VAL A 25 -23.01 -12.14 -6.66
C VAL A 25 -21.66 -12.05 -5.98
N THR A 26 -20.59 -11.82 -6.73
CA THR A 26 -19.33 -11.33 -6.16
C THR A 26 -19.54 -9.86 -5.82
N VAL A 27 -19.77 -9.56 -4.55
CA VAL A 27 -19.80 -8.17 -4.08
C VAL A 27 -18.46 -7.52 -4.44
N LYS A 28 -18.51 -6.31 -5.02
CA LYS A 28 -17.33 -5.48 -5.17
C LYS A 28 -16.77 -5.27 -3.76
N HIS A 29 -15.61 -5.83 -3.49
CA HIS A 29 -14.89 -5.54 -2.25
C HIS A 29 -14.55 -4.05 -2.27
N GLU A 30 -14.97 -3.34 -1.23
CA GLU A 30 -14.56 -1.96 -1.02
C GLU A 30 -13.04 -2.00 -0.83
N VAL A 31 -12.31 -1.32 -1.70
CA VAL A 31 -10.85 -1.23 -1.57
C VAL A 31 -10.62 -0.38 -0.34
N SER A 32 -10.27 -0.99 0.79
CA SER A 32 -9.97 -0.28 2.03
C SER A 32 -9.00 0.86 1.74
N GLU A 33 -9.29 2.03 2.25
CA GLU A 33 -8.47 3.25 2.15
C GLU A 33 -7.20 3.17 3.03
N ASP A 34 -6.57 1.98 3.08
CA ASP A 34 -5.27 1.76 3.70
C ASP A 34 -4.17 2.29 2.77
N HIS A 35 -4.28 3.58 2.44
CA HIS A 35 -3.23 4.29 1.72
C HIS A 35 -2.14 4.70 2.70
N SER A 36 -1.04 3.95 2.68
CA SER A 36 0.24 4.41 3.20
C SER A 36 0.50 5.83 2.66
N PRO A 37 0.68 6.82 3.55
CA PRO A 37 0.95 8.19 3.15
C PRO A 37 2.18 8.26 2.24
N TYR A 38 2.07 8.87 1.05
CA TYR A 38 3.15 8.88 0.05
C TYR A 38 4.50 9.46 0.57
N TRP A 39 4.47 10.38 1.54
CA TRP A 39 5.67 10.93 2.20
C TRP A 39 6.46 9.89 3.01
N PHE A 40 5.82 8.82 3.47
CA PHE A 40 6.44 7.84 4.34
C PHE A 40 7.58 7.10 3.64
N GLY A 41 7.37 6.74 2.37
CA GLY A 41 8.41 6.13 1.54
C GLY A 41 9.64 7.03 1.38
N TRP A 42 9.43 8.34 1.22
CA TRP A 42 10.52 9.32 1.12
C TRP A 42 11.30 9.44 2.43
N VAL A 43 10.62 9.55 3.58
CA VAL A 43 11.26 9.61 4.90
C VAL A 43 12.14 8.37 5.15
N LEU A 44 11.64 7.20 4.80
CA LEU A 44 12.33 5.93 5.00
C LEU A 44 13.57 5.83 4.09
N LEU A 45 13.43 6.23 2.83
CA LEU A 45 14.53 6.27 1.87
C LEU A 45 15.61 7.25 2.32
N ASP A 46 15.23 8.47 2.71
CA ASP A 46 16.14 9.50 3.18
C ASP A 46 16.89 9.04 4.43
N LEU A 47 16.21 8.42 5.40
CA LEU A 47 16.84 7.94 6.63
C LEU A 47 17.83 6.78 6.38
N MET A 48 17.49 5.90 5.43
CA MET A 48 18.36 4.79 5.04
C MET A 48 19.58 5.28 4.27
N LEU A 49 19.37 6.19 3.30
CA LEU A 49 20.43 6.82 2.53
C LEU A 49 21.35 7.65 3.43
N PHE A 50 20.78 8.38 4.38
CA PHE A 50 21.53 9.16 5.37
C PHE A 50 22.42 8.26 6.23
N GLY A 51 21.91 7.15 6.76
CA GLY A 51 22.71 6.20 7.54
C GLY A 51 23.91 5.66 6.76
N VAL A 52 23.71 5.29 5.50
CA VAL A 52 24.80 4.82 4.60
C VAL A 52 25.79 5.94 4.29
N LEU A 53 25.31 7.16 4.05
CA LEU A 53 26.15 8.33 3.81
C LEU A 53 27.03 8.64 5.02
N VAL A 54 26.48 8.60 6.24
CA VAL A 54 27.24 8.85 7.48
C VAL A 54 28.38 7.85 7.62
N ILE A 55 28.13 6.56 7.39
CA ILE A 55 29.16 5.51 7.43
C ILE A 55 30.21 5.76 6.36
N THR A 56 29.78 6.05 5.13
CA THR A 56 30.68 6.28 3.98
C THR A 56 31.56 7.51 4.20
N LEU A 57 30.98 8.63 4.62
CA LEU A 57 31.71 9.88 4.87
C LEU A 57 32.65 9.77 6.07
N ASN A 58 32.26 9.00 7.10
CA ASN A 58 33.17 8.68 8.20
C ASN A 58 34.36 7.83 7.74
N TYR A 59 34.12 6.87 6.86
CA TYR A 59 35.17 6.01 6.30
C TYR A 59 36.13 6.77 5.37
N LEU A 60 35.61 7.72 4.58
CA LEU A 60 36.42 8.59 3.71
C LEU A 60 37.25 9.63 4.48
N GLN A 61 37.16 9.68 5.82
CA GLN A 61 37.86 10.65 6.68
C GLN A 61 37.64 12.13 6.28
N VAL A 62 36.54 12.40 5.56
CA VAL A 62 36.18 13.77 5.12
C VAL A 62 35.67 14.62 6.30
N LEU A 63 35.27 13.97 7.40
CA LEU A 63 34.84 14.63 8.63
C LEU A 63 36.06 15.04 9.49
N PRO A 64 36.10 16.29 9.99
CA PRO A 64 37.19 16.74 10.84
C PRO A 64 37.19 15.99 12.17
N GLY A 65 38.32 15.35 12.49
CA GLY A 65 38.46 14.44 13.63
C GLY A 65 38.39 12.99 13.16
N ALA A 66 39.57 12.36 13.05
CA ALA A 66 39.82 11.00 12.58
C ALA A 66 38.73 9.97 12.95
N THR A 67 38.57 8.93 12.11
CA THR A 67 37.60 7.82 12.19
C THR A 67 37.09 7.54 13.61
N SER A 68 36.05 8.29 14.01
CA SER A 68 35.50 8.18 15.37
C SER A 68 34.40 7.13 15.39
N SER A 69 34.53 6.15 16.29
CA SER A 69 33.54 5.10 16.53
C SER A 69 32.14 5.65 16.80
N TRP A 70 32.03 6.89 17.26
CA TRP A 70 30.74 7.56 17.49
C TRP A 70 29.91 7.71 16.21
N TYR A 71 30.54 8.04 15.07
CA TYR A 71 29.84 8.16 13.79
C TYR A 71 29.37 6.81 13.25
N LEU A 72 30.12 5.73 13.53
CA LEU A 72 29.68 4.37 13.20
C LEU A 72 28.46 3.97 14.02
N VAL A 73 28.45 4.27 15.32
CA VAL A 73 27.28 4.04 16.18
C VAL A 73 26.08 4.85 15.69
N LEU A 74 26.28 6.10 15.30
CA LEU A 74 25.21 6.97 14.79
C LEU A 74 24.65 6.46 13.45
N GLY A 75 25.51 6.07 12.50
CA GLY A 75 25.09 5.47 11.24
C GLY A 75 24.33 4.15 11.44
N LEU A 76 24.81 3.31 12.37
CA LEU A 76 24.16 2.05 12.71
C LEU A 76 22.79 2.28 13.38
N ALA A 77 22.70 3.23 14.32
CA ALA A 77 21.44 3.60 14.96
C ALA A 77 20.43 4.17 13.94
N SER A 78 20.88 4.97 12.97
CA SER A 78 20.03 5.48 11.89
C SER A 78 19.45 4.35 11.03
N LEU A 79 20.27 3.35 10.68
CA LEU A 79 19.84 2.17 9.93
C LEU A 79 18.81 1.35 10.72
N PHE A 80 19.06 1.07 12.00
CA PHE A 80 18.09 0.38 12.86
C PHE A 80 16.79 1.19 13.02
N GLY A 81 16.87 2.51 13.13
CA GLY A 81 15.71 3.40 13.18
C GLY A 81 14.88 3.33 11.89
N ALA A 82 15.54 3.34 10.72
CA ALA A 82 14.86 3.18 9.43
C ALA A 82 14.15 1.82 9.32
N PHE A 83 14.81 0.72 9.71
CA PHE A 83 14.19 -0.61 9.73
C PHE A 83 13.02 -0.72 10.71
N TYR A 84 13.15 -0.13 11.89
CA TYR A 84 12.07 -0.09 12.88
C TYR A 84 10.86 0.68 12.34
N LEU A 85 11.11 1.84 11.73
CA LEU A 85 10.06 2.66 11.14
C LEU A 85 9.37 1.91 9.99
N ALA A 86 10.13 1.24 9.13
CA ALA A 86 9.64 0.41 8.03
C ALA A 86 8.73 -0.74 8.47
N THR A 87 9.00 -1.32 9.63
CA THR A 87 8.24 -2.47 10.14
C THR A 87 7.05 -2.05 10.99
N ARG A 88 7.12 -0.88 11.61
CA ARG A 88 6.05 -0.38 12.48
C ARG A 88 4.95 0.36 11.73
N TYR A 89 5.29 1.08 10.66
CA TYR A 89 4.32 1.73 9.78
C TYR A 89 3.75 0.69 8.81
N ARG A 90 2.61 0.15 9.19
CA ARG A 90 1.75 -0.68 8.37
C ARG A 90 0.37 -0.05 8.34
#